data_AF-A0A817UTV3-F1
#
_entry.id   AF-A0A817UTV3-F1
#
_cell.length_a   1.000
_cell.length_b   1.000
_cell.length_c   1.000
_cell.angle_alpha   90.00
_cell.angle_beta   90.00
_cell.angle_gamma   90.00
#
_symmetry.space_group_name_H-M   'P 1'
#
loop_
_entity.id
_entity.type
_entity.pdbx_description
1 polymer ?
#
loop_
_entity_poly.entity_id
_entity_poly.type
_entity_poly.pdbx_seq_one_letter_code
_entity_poly.pdbx_strand_id
1 'polypeptide(L)'
;MNIENYISPPEAPVFYPTCDEFIDPLEYIEKIRPIASRAGLCKIIPPKEWQPPFCINVDEFRFTPRIQRINELEAGTRAKIKFYERLTKLFESQGLKLKIPTVEKESLDLAKLHKTVKEEGGYDMCCSQKKWANVARKMNFHDTQTSRVLKQHYEKLLLSYDVYETGIYEEHTNLTNQTDLKKGNNSKTVESNGTMKNGNKRKDISSPSITNHADPFANFVCKSCTRGDDDSYLLICDICDNCYHTYCLIPALIEIPRGQWRCPKCVAQLYHTATPTDAYGFEQSAKVYTLGEFGEMADEFKRNYFKKPLSDISCDDVEQEFWRILSLPDASVKVEYGADLQTGELGSGFPTARTKDLNENDKKYLNSPWNLNNFACHYKSVLRYINADISGMKVPWAYVGMCFSCFCWHVEDHWSYSINYLHWYVKKKS
;
A
#
# COMPACT_ATOMS: atom_id res chain seq x y z
N MET A 1 -10.76 11.34 4.71
CA MET A 1 -12.18 11.76 4.65
C MET A 1 -12.70 11.84 6.08
N ASN A 2 -13.55 12.81 6.41
CA ASN A 2 -14.21 12.84 7.72
C ASN A 2 -15.29 11.74 7.72
N ILE A 3 -15.14 10.77 8.61
CA ILE A 3 -15.85 9.48 8.62
C ILE A 3 -17.36 9.64 8.93
N GLU A 4 -17.76 10.75 9.53
CA GLU A 4 -19.15 11.03 9.92
C GLU A 4 -20.10 11.33 8.74
N ASN A 5 -19.59 11.41 7.50
CA ASN A 5 -20.37 11.84 6.33
C ASN A 5 -20.23 10.90 5.12
N TYR A 6 -20.12 9.57 5.30
CA TYR A 6 -20.34 8.68 4.16
C TYR A 6 -21.79 8.88 3.66
N ILE A 7 -21.92 9.25 2.40
CA ILE A 7 -23.22 9.45 1.74
C ILE A 7 -23.31 8.37 0.67
N SER A 8 -24.29 7.48 0.81
CA SER A 8 -24.54 6.44 -0.18
C SER A 8 -24.83 7.08 -1.54
N PRO A 9 -24.22 6.57 -2.63
CA PRO A 9 -24.47 7.07 -3.97
C PRO A 9 -25.92 6.79 -4.41
N PRO A 10 -26.40 7.47 -5.46
CA PRO A 10 -27.72 7.16 -6.01
C PRO A 10 -27.78 5.73 -6.55
N GLU A 11 -28.91 5.07 -6.34
CA GLU A 11 -29.17 3.71 -6.82
C GLU A 11 -29.11 3.61 -8.35
N ALA A 12 -28.61 2.49 -8.83
CA ALA A 12 -28.55 2.22 -10.26
C ALA A 12 -29.94 1.88 -10.83
N PRO A 13 -30.19 2.14 -12.14
CA PRO A 13 -31.44 1.77 -12.79
C PRO A 13 -31.76 0.27 -12.65
N VAL A 14 -33.01 -0.03 -12.30
CA VAL A 14 -33.53 -1.40 -12.18
C VAL A 14 -34.57 -1.65 -13.27
N PHE A 15 -34.40 -2.74 -14.00
CA PHE A 15 -35.25 -3.12 -15.13
C PHE A 15 -35.97 -4.43 -14.87
N TYR A 16 -37.23 -4.50 -15.30
CA TYR A 16 -38.13 -5.63 -15.11
C TYR A 16 -38.69 -6.08 -16.47
N PRO A 17 -37.95 -6.89 -17.24
CA PRO A 17 -38.41 -7.38 -18.54
C PRO A 17 -39.71 -8.18 -18.40
N THR A 18 -40.61 -8.02 -19.37
CA THR A 18 -41.72 -8.97 -19.56
C THR A 18 -41.19 -10.33 -20.02
N CYS A 19 -42.04 -11.37 -19.98
CA CYS A 19 -41.64 -12.69 -20.50
C CYS A 19 -41.19 -12.64 -21.96
N ASP A 20 -41.84 -11.82 -22.79
CA ASP A 20 -41.50 -11.66 -24.22
C ASP A 20 -40.17 -10.91 -24.40
N GLU A 21 -39.95 -9.86 -23.61
CA GLU A 21 -38.69 -9.11 -23.61
C GLU A 21 -37.52 -9.95 -23.07
N PHE A 22 -37.80 -10.92 -22.20
CA PHE A 22 -36.80 -11.79 -21.60
C PHE A 22 -36.40 -12.96 -22.52
N ILE A 23 -36.92 -13.06 -23.74
CA ILE A 23 -36.56 -14.13 -24.67
C ILE A 23 -35.11 -13.97 -25.17
N ASP A 24 -34.71 -12.77 -25.60
CA ASP A 24 -33.37 -12.49 -26.13
C ASP A 24 -32.61 -11.50 -25.24
N PRO A 25 -31.55 -11.93 -24.53
CA PRO A 25 -30.81 -11.06 -23.63
C PRO A 25 -30.09 -9.91 -24.33
N LEU A 26 -29.50 -10.15 -25.50
CA LEU A 26 -28.72 -9.12 -26.18
C LEU A 26 -29.61 -8.09 -26.85
N GLU A 27 -30.81 -8.48 -27.30
CA GLU A 27 -31.85 -7.50 -27.71
C GLU A 27 -32.33 -6.65 -26.54
N TYR A 28 -32.62 -7.29 -25.40
CA TYR A 28 -33.09 -6.56 -24.23
C TYR A 28 -32.03 -5.61 -23.69
N ILE A 29 -30.76 -6.04 -23.64
CA ILE A 29 -29.63 -5.19 -23.22
C ILE A 29 -29.49 -3.99 -24.16
N GLU A 30 -29.58 -4.19 -25.49
CA GLU A 30 -29.53 -3.09 -26.45
C GLU A 30 -30.70 -2.12 -26.26
N LYS A 31 -31.91 -2.63 -25.96
CA LYS A 31 -33.09 -1.81 -25.66
C LYS A 31 -32.86 -0.89 -24.44
N ILE A 32 -32.26 -1.39 -23.36
CA ILE A 32 -32.03 -0.60 -22.13
C ILE A 32 -30.74 0.23 -22.16
N ARG A 33 -29.84 -0.05 -23.11
CA ARG A 33 -28.50 0.58 -23.23
C ARG A 33 -28.52 2.11 -23.18
N PRO A 34 -29.43 2.85 -23.85
CA PRO A 34 -29.44 4.32 -23.79
C PRO A 34 -29.62 4.88 -22.38
N ILE A 35 -30.28 4.13 -21.49
CA ILE A 35 -30.48 4.51 -20.09
C ILE A 35 -29.35 3.96 -19.22
N ALA A 36 -29.06 2.66 -19.32
CA ALA A 36 -28.09 1.97 -18.47
C ALA A 36 -26.65 2.49 -18.66
N SER A 37 -26.24 2.80 -19.90
CA SER A 37 -24.88 3.28 -20.19
C SER A 37 -24.53 4.60 -19.50
N ARG A 38 -25.51 5.44 -19.17
CA ARG A 38 -25.29 6.70 -18.43
C ARG A 38 -24.92 6.48 -16.97
N ALA A 39 -25.31 5.35 -16.39
CA ALA A 39 -24.98 4.96 -15.01
C ALA A 39 -23.75 4.05 -14.92
N GLY A 40 -23.29 3.49 -16.05
CA GLY A 40 -22.18 2.53 -16.11
C GLY A 40 -22.57 1.10 -15.71
N LEU A 41 -23.61 0.92 -14.89
CA LEU A 41 -24.18 -0.39 -14.53
C LEU A 41 -25.70 -0.32 -14.39
N CYS A 42 -26.36 -1.48 -14.42
CA CYS A 42 -27.79 -1.59 -14.13
C CYS A 42 -28.12 -2.95 -13.52
N LYS A 43 -29.31 -3.06 -12.92
CA LYS A 43 -29.84 -4.31 -12.35
C LYS A 43 -31.01 -4.78 -13.19
N ILE A 44 -31.01 -6.04 -13.60
CA ILE A 44 -32.13 -6.69 -14.29
C ILE A 44 -32.75 -7.70 -13.33
N ILE A 45 -34.05 -7.62 -13.10
CA ILE A 45 -34.80 -8.58 -12.30
C ILE A 45 -35.62 -9.46 -13.26
N PRO A 46 -35.26 -10.74 -13.44
CA PRO A 46 -35.98 -11.65 -14.33
C PRO A 46 -37.47 -11.78 -13.98
N PRO A 47 -38.32 -12.25 -14.93
CA PRO A 47 -39.69 -12.65 -14.63
C PRO A 47 -39.75 -13.63 -13.47
N LYS A 48 -40.80 -13.56 -12.64
CA LYS A 48 -40.91 -14.35 -11.39
C LYS A 48 -40.87 -15.86 -11.63
N GLU A 49 -41.27 -16.29 -12.81
CA GLU A 49 -41.35 -17.68 -13.27
C GLU A 49 -39.97 -18.23 -13.68
N TRP A 50 -38.98 -17.36 -13.86
CA TRP A 50 -37.61 -17.73 -14.18
C TRP A 50 -36.81 -17.90 -12.88
N GLN A 51 -36.71 -19.15 -12.43
CA GLN A 51 -36.04 -19.56 -11.19
C GLN A 51 -35.17 -20.78 -11.50
N PRO A 52 -33.96 -20.58 -12.06
CA PRO A 52 -33.05 -21.69 -12.36
C PRO A 52 -32.63 -22.37 -11.05
N PRO A 53 -32.50 -23.72 -11.02
CA PRO A 53 -31.97 -24.41 -9.86
C PRO A 53 -30.49 -24.07 -9.67
N PHE A 54 -30.02 -24.14 -8.43
CA PHE A 54 -28.59 -24.08 -8.11
C PHE A 54 -27.98 -25.47 -8.24
N CYS A 55 -27.04 -25.64 -9.17
CA CYS A 55 -26.53 -26.96 -9.58
C CYS A 55 -25.18 -27.35 -8.99
N ILE A 56 -24.66 -26.58 -8.02
CA ILE A 56 -23.43 -26.92 -7.31
C ILE A 56 -23.78 -27.61 -5.99
N ASN A 57 -23.15 -28.75 -5.73
CA ASN A 57 -23.25 -29.43 -4.43
C ASN A 57 -22.43 -28.66 -3.38
N VAL A 58 -23.12 -28.13 -2.37
CA VAL A 58 -22.52 -27.26 -1.35
C VAL A 58 -21.51 -27.98 -0.44
N ASP A 59 -21.63 -29.30 -0.31
CA ASP A 59 -20.78 -30.11 0.57
C ASP A 59 -19.56 -30.70 -0.16
N GLU A 60 -19.63 -30.78 -1.49
CA GLU A 60 -18.56 -31.34 -2.33
C GLU A 60 -17.72 -30.25 -3.01
N PHE A 61 -18.30 -29.09 -3.29
CA PHE A 61 -17.58 -27.98 -3.93
C PHE A 61 -16.51 -27.44 -2.99
N ARG A 62 -15.24 -27.69 -3.31
CA ARG A 62 -14.09 -27.26 -2.52
C ARG A 62 -13.33 -26.15 -3.22
N PHE A 63 -12.94 -25.14 -2.46
CA PHE A 63 -12.13 -24.03 -2.96
C PHE A 63 -11.21 -23.48 -1.87
N THR A 64 -10.13 -22.83 -2.29
CA THR A 64 -9.22 -22.11 -1.41
C THR A 64 -9.50 -20.61 -1.54
N PRO A 65 -10.08 -19.96 -0.52
CA PRO A 65 -10.34 -18.53 -0.57
C PRO A 65 -9.04 -17.73 -0.48
N ARG A 66 -9.10 -16.49 -0.95
CA ARG A 66 -8.05 -15.48 -0.79
C ARG A 66 -8.34 -14.61 0.43
N ILE A 67 -7.30 -14.14 1.12
CA ILE A 67 -7.40 -13.29 2.32
C ILE A 67 -7.36 -11.82 1.91
N GLN A 68 -8.36 -11.06 2.32
CA GLN A 68 -8.43 -9.62 2.15
C GLN A 68 -8.27 -8.93 3.49
N ARG A 69 -7.28 -8.04 3.58
CA ARG A 69 -7.05 -7.17 4.74
C ARG A 69 -7.69 -5.82 4.40
N ILE A 70 -8.89 -5.58 4.92
CA ILE A 70 -9.78 -4.54 4.40
C ILE A 70 -9.14 -3.14 4.51
N ASN A 71 -8.54 -2.81 5.65
CA ASN A 71 -7.80 -1.56 5.84
C ASN A 71 -6.64 -1.38 4.85
N GLU A 72 -6.02 -2.47 4.43
CA GLU A 72 -4.93 -2.46 3.46
C GLU A 72 -5.45 -2.42 2.02
N LEU A 73 -6.76 -2.36 1.74
CA LEU A 73 -7.24 -2.32 0.34
C LEU A 73 -7.13 -0.93 -0.29
N GLU A 74 -7.24 0.12 0.51
CA GLU A 74 -7.13 1.48 0.01
C GLU A 74 -5.68 1.77 -0.39
N ALA A 75 -5.46 2.20 -1.64
CA ALA A 75 -4.12 2.51 -2.14
C ALA A 75 -3.39 3.59 -1.31
N GLY A 76 -4.14 4.56 -0.77
CA GLY A 76 -3.63 5.58 0.15
C GLY A 76 -3.09 4.96 1.44
N THR A 77 -3.87 4.11 2.08
CA THR A 77 -3.46 3.36 3.27
C THR A 77 -2.31 2.38 2.98
N ARG A 78 -2.29 1.68 1.84
CA ARG A 78 -1.13 0.87 1.41
C ARG A 78 0.14 1.69 1.29
N ALA A 79 0.07 2.84 0.63
CA ALA A 79 1.22 3.73 0.48
C ALA A 79 1.72 4.23 1.85
N LYS A 80 0.80 4.54 2.77
CA LYS A 80 1.12 4.91 4.15
C LYS A 80 1.77 3.76 4.91
N ILE A 81 1.22 2.55 4.88
CA ILE A 81 1.80 1.36 5.53
C ILE A 81 3.21 1.11 5.01
N LYS A 82 3.38 1.06 3.68
CA LYS A 82 4.69 0.90 3.04
C LYS A 82 5.67 1.98 3.48
N PHE A 83 5.23 3.24 3.56
CA PHE A 83 6.04 4.34 4.08
C PHE A 83 6.52 4.08 5.51
N TYR A 84 5.64 3.66 6.42
CA TYR A 84 6.01 3.38 7.81
C TYR A 84 6.90 2.14 7.96
N GLU A 85 6.68 1.08 7.19
CA GLU A 85 7.57 -0.09 7.15
C GLU A 85 8.97 0.30 6.70
N ARG A 86 9.05 1.09 5.63
CA ARG A 86 10.29 1.64 5.09
C ARG A 86 11.03 2.51 6.11
N LEU A 87 10.30 3.42 6.76
CA LEU A 87 10.85 4.29 7.80
C LEU A 87 11.30 3.48 9.03
N THR A 88 10.58 2.45 9.42
CA THR A 88 10.93 1.60 10.56
C THR A 88 12.21 0.81 10.28
N LYS A 89 12.31 0.18 9.09
CA LYS A 89 13.54 -0.51 8.65
C LYS A 89 14.74 0.43 8.62
N LEU A 90 14.55 1.69 8.22
CA LEU A 90 15.60 2.70 8.25
C LEU A 90 16.12 2.93 9.68
N PHE A 91 15.22 3.14 10.64
CA PHE A 91 15.60 3.34 12.04
C PHE A 91 16.29 2.09 12.61
N GLU A 92 15.75 0.90 12.34
CA GLU A 92 16.33 -0.37 12.81
C GLU A 92 17.73 -0.60 12.23
N SER A 93 17.96 -0.23 10.96
CA SER A 93 19.29 -0.32 10.32
C SER A 93 20.35 0.56 10.98
N GLN A 94 19.92 1.58 11.73
CA GLN A 94 20.76 2.48 12.51
C GLN A 94 20.78 2.11 14.01
N GLY A 95 20.18 0.98 14.40
CA GLY A 95 20.07 0.55 15.79
C GLY A 95 19.05 1.37 16.60
N LEU A 96 18.19 2.14 15.94
CA LEU A 96 17.17 2.97 16.57
C LEU A 96 15.78 2.32 16.44
N LYS A 97 14.89 2.62 17.37
CA LYS A 97 13.47 2.28 17.27
C LYS A 97 12.68 3.52 16.90
N LEU A 98 11.88 3.45 15.83
CA LEU A 98 10.97 4.52 15.45
C LEU A 98 9.98 4.79 16.58
N LYS A 99 9.92 6.04 17.06
CA LYS A 99 8.94 6.51 18.05
C LYS A 99 8.13 7.62 17.42
N ILE A 100 6.83 7.39 17.25
CA ILE A 100 5.90 8.36 16.68
C ILE A 100 5.59 9.40 17.76
N PRO A 101 5.85 10.70 17.52
CA PRO A 101 5.56 11.76 18.49
C PRO A 101 4.06 12.09 18.54
N THR A 102 3.62 12.66 19.67
CA THR A 102 2.27 13.21 19.83
C THR A 102 2.31 14.72 19.65
N VAL A 103 1.42 15.27 18.84
CA VAL A 103 1.24 16.71 18.61
C VAL A 103 -0.24 17.04 18.85
N GLU A 104 -0.53 18.05 19.67
CA GLU A 104 -1.91 18.43 20.03
C GLU A 104 -2.80 17.26 20.53
N LYS A 105 -2.19 16.32 21.28
CA LYS A 105 -2.82 15.09 21.82
C LYS A 105 -3.14 13.99 20.79
N GLU A 106 -2.76 14.19 19.53
CA GLU A 106 -2.87 13.16 18.48
C GLU A 106 -1.49 12.63 18.07
N SER A 107 -1.40 11.36 17.70
CA SER A 107 -0.19 10.80 17.10
C SER A 107 0.08 11.46 15.75
N LEU A 108 1.30 11.94 15.53
CA LEU A 108 1.67 12.63 14.30
C LEU A 108 1.66 11.68 13.09
N ASP A 109 0.85 12.00 12.08
CA ASP A 109 0.88 11.31 10.78
C ASP A 109 2.11 11.72 9.96
N LEU A 110 3.18 10.94 10.09
CA LEU A 110 4.46 11.15 9.43
C LEU A 110 4.35 11.02 7.90
N ALA A 111 3.48 10.14 7.39
CA ALA A 111 3.28 9.98 5.95
C ALA A 111 2.59 11.20 5.34
N LYS A 112 1.56 11.72 6.02
CA LYS A 112 0.88 12.97 5.62
C LYS A 112 1.82 14.18 5.74
N LEU A 113 2.61 14.25 6.82
CA LEU A 113 3.61 15.30 7.00
C LEU A 113 4.65 15.27 5.86
N HIS A 114 5.22 14.11 5.55
CA HIS A 114 6.16 13.90 4.45
C HIS A 114 5.59 14.39 3.13
N LYS A 115 4.40 13.89 2.76
CA LYS A 115 3.70 14.28 1.52
C LYS A 115 3.46 15.80 1.44
N THR A 116 2.97 16.40 2.53
CA THR A 116 2.65 17.84 2.58
C THR A 116 3.91 18.69 2.39
N VAL A 117 5.03 18.31 3.00
CA VAL A 117 6.30 19.05 2.85
C VAL A 117 6.86 18.90 1.44
N LYS A 118 6.79 17.72 0.83
CA LYS A 118 7.19 17.52 -0.57
C LYS A 118 6.36 18.40 -1.53
N GLU A 119 5.04 18.47 -1.35
CA GLU A 119 4.15 19.34 -2.13
C GLU A 119 4.48 20.83 -1.99
N GLU A 120 4.99 21.27 -0.84
CA GLU A 120 5.46 22.64 -0.60
C GLU A 120 6.88 22.93 -1.12
N GLY A 121 7.53 21.92 -1.71
CA GLY A 121 8.86 22.01 -2.34
C GLY A 121 10.01 21.39 -1.52
N GLY A 122 9.72 20.61 -0.48
CA GLY A 122 10.71 19.94 0.35
C GLY A 122 11.13 20.74 1.60
N TYR A 123 11.94 20.12 2.46
CA TYR A 123 12.34 20.69 3.76
C TYR A 123 13.03 22.06 3.62
N ASP A 124 14.02 22.18 2.72
CA ASP A 124 14.79 23.41 2.53
C ASP A 124 13.94 24.57 2.01
N MET A 125 13.03 24.27 1.08
CA MET A 125 12.07 25.24 0.55
C MET A 125 11.11 25.72 1.64
N CYS A 126 10.61 24.79 2.47
CA CYS A 126 9.76 25.12 3.60
C CYS A 126 10.46 26.01 4.64
N CYS A 127 11.75 25.76 4.89
CA CYS A 127 12.57 26.55 5.79
C CYS A 127 12.86 27.95 5.23
N SER A 128 13.37 28.04 4.00
CA SER A 128 13.76 29.31 3.36
C SER A 128 12.57 30.23 3.09
N GLN A 129 11.43 29.68 2.65
CA GLN A 129 10.22 30.44 2.32
C GLN A 129 9.20 30.51 3.47
N LYS A 130 9.56 30.10 4.70
CA LYS A 130 8.70 30.13 5.90
C LYS A 130 7.34 29.44 5.72
N LYS A 131 7.28 28.33 4.98
CA LYS A 131 6.02 27.62 4.63
C LYS A 131 5.50 26.68 5.73
N TRP A 132 6.23 26.49 6.83
CA TRP A 132 5.82 25.58 7.92
C TRP A 132 4.45 25.91 8.54
N ALA A 133 4.01 27.17 8.51
CA ALA A 133 2.66 27.55 8.91
C ALA A 133 1.58 27.02 7.94
N ASN A 134 1.88 26.97 6.64
CA ASN A 134 0.98 26.37 5.65
C ASN A 134 0.93 24.85 5.78
N VAL A 135 2.08 24.22 6.07
CA VAL A 135 2.16 22.78 6.36
C VAL A 135 1.28 22.43 7.57
N ALA A 136 1.40 23.17 8.68
CA ALA A 136 0.57 22.97 9.87
C ALA A 136 -0.93 23.06 9.53
N ARG A 137 -1.33 24.08 8.76
CA ARG A 137 -2.72 24.26 8.33
C ARG A 137 -3.23 23.09 7.47
N LYS A 138 -2.43 22.60 6.51
CA LYS A 138 -2.77 21.42 5.68
C LYS A 138 -2.81 20.13 6.50
N MET A 139 -2.06 20.07 7.60
CA MET A 139 -2.12 18.98 8.57
C MET A 139 -3.32 19.07 9.52
N ASN A 140 -4.16 20.11 9.42
CA ASN A 140 -5.27 20.44 10.31
C ASN A 140 -4.87 20.87 11.72
N PHE A 141 -3.66 21.42 11.88
CA PHE A 141 -3.23 22.06 13.12
C PHE A 141 -3.43 23.57 13.04
N HIS A 142 -3.90 24.14 14.15
CA HIS A 142 -4.26 25.55 14.23
C HIS A 142 -3.42 26.35 15.24
N ASP A 143 -2.64 25.68 16.11
CA ASP A 143 -1.72 26.38 17.01
C ASP A 143 -0.51 26.95 16.25
N THR A 144 -0.23 28.22 16.51
CA THR A 144 0.96 28.94 16.07
C THR A 144 2.28 28.22 16.37
N GLN A 145 2.40 27.53 17.51
CA GLN A 145 3.64 26.84 17.90
C GLN A 145 3.85 25.51 17.15
N THR A 146 2.78 24.92 16.62
CA THR A 146 2.82 23.60 15.97
C THR A 146 3.70 23.62 14.72
N SER A 147 3.77 24.73 14.00
CA SER A 147 4.68 24.89 12.85
C SER A 147 6.15 24.62 13.20
N ARG A 148 6.62 25.09 14.36
CA ARG A 148 7.98 24.87 14.86
C ARG A 148 8.20 23.42 15.29
N VAL A 149 7.20 22.84 15.96
CA VAL A 149 7.23 21.43 16.43
C VAL A 149 7.27 20.47 15.25
N LEU A 150 6.45 20.69 14.21
CA LEU A 150 6.45 19.90 12.98
C LEU A 150 7.80 19.95 12.26
N LYS A 151 8.42 21.14 12.18
CA LYS A 151 9.78 21.28 11.62
C LYS A 151 10.78 20.41 12.36
N GLN A 152 10.80 20.47 13.70
CA GLN A 152 11.72 19.70 14.54
C GLN A 152 11.50 18.18 14.38
N HIS A 153 10.25 17.74 14.32
CA HIS A 153 9.95 16.33 14.07
C HIS A 153 10.34 15.88 12.67
N TYR A 154 10.11 16.71 11.65
CA TYR A 154 10.52 16.40 10.28
C TYR A 154 12.05 16.24 10.19
N GLU A 155 12.79 17.21 10.72
CA GLU A 155 14.26 17.19 10.73
C GLU A 155 14.82 15.95 11.41
N LYS A 156 14.22 15.56 12.55
CA LYS A 156 14.66 14.40 13.32
C LYS A 156 14.26 13.06 12.70
N LEU A 157 13.07 12.97 12.10
CA LEU A 157 12.46 11.69 11.74
C LEU A 157 12.42 11.42 10.23
N LEU A 158 12.33 12.45 9.40
CA LEU A 158 12.00 12.34 7.97
C LEU A 158 13.07 12.89 7.04
N LEU A 159 13.93 13.80 7.51
CA LEU A 159 14.99 14.36 6.69
C LEU A 159 15.99 13.30 6.24
N SER A 160 16.32 12.36 7.14
CA SER A 160 17.13 11.21 6.78
C SER A 160 16.45 10.40 5.68
N TYR A 161 15.17 10.08 5.84
CA TYR A 161 14.34 9.37 4.87
C TYR A 161 14.32 10.02 3.48
N ASP A 162 14.20 11.35 3.40
CA ASP A 162 14.25 12.11 2.14
C ASP A 162 15.56 11.83 1.36
N VAL A 163 16.68 11.79 2.07
CA VAL A 163 18.00 11.54 1.49
C VAL A 163 18.11 10.08 1.02
N TYR A 164 17.58 9.13 1.80
CA TYR A 164 17.56 7.72 1.41
C TYR A 164 16.67 7.41 0.22
N GLU A 165 15.51 8.08 0.12
CA GLU A 165 14.56 7.91 -0.98
C GLU A 165 15.14 8.38 -2.33
N THR A 166 15.94 9.44 -2.33
CA THR A 166 16.55 9.98 -3.56
C THR A 166 17.79 9.21 -4.01
N GLY A 167 18.40 8.41 -3.13
CA GLY A 167 19.62 7.65 -3.43
C GLY A 167 20.88 8.50 -3.61
N ILE A 168 20.80 9.82 -3.39
CA ILE A 168 21.88 10.78 -3.54
C ILE A 168 22.27 11.27 -2.15
N TYR A 169 23.46 10.86 -1.68
CA TYR A 169 24.02 11.32 -0.41
C TYR A 169 24.99 12.52 -0.57
N GLU A 170 25.07 13.15 -1.74
CA GLU A 170 26.07 14.18 -2.04
C GLU A 170 25.47 15.58 -2.30
N GLU A 171 26.09 16.59 -1.66
CA GLU A 171 25.99 18.07 -1.82
C GLU A 171 25.00 18.93 -0.99
N HIS A 172 24.46 18.48 0.16
CA HIS A 172 23.69 19.40 1.05
C HIS A 172 24.51 20.14 2.13
N THR A 173 25.85 20.05 2.16
CA THR A 173 26.67 20.56 3.28
C THR A 173 27.05 22.04 3.26
N ASN A 174 26.56 22.86 2.33
CA ASN A 174 27.01 24.26 2.24
C ASN A 174 26.15 25.31 2.96
N LEU A 175 25.14 24.97 3.76
CA LEU A 175 24.19 25.98 4.29
C LEU A 175 24.03 26.08 5.82
N THR A 176 24.63 25.23 6.65
CA THR A 176 24.42 25.28 8.11
C THR A 176 25.60 25.79 8.95
N ASN A 177 26.79 26.02 8.38
CA ASN A 177 27.98 26.42 9.14
C ASN A 177 28.28 27.93 9.23
N GLN A 178 27.27 28.83 9.13
CA GLN A 178 27.53 30.28 9.18
C GLN A 178 26.86 31.11 10.28
N THR A 179 26.10 30.55 11.23
CA THR A 179 25.40 31.42 12.22
C THR A 179 25.94 31.47 13.65
N ASP A 180 26.85 30.62 14.12
CA ASP A 180 27.13 30.58 15.58
C ASP A 180 28.60 30.64 16.05
N LEU A 181 29.48 31.37 15.34
CA LEU A 181 30.85 31.67 15.83
C LEU A 181 31.29 33.12 15.57
N LYS A 182 30.53 34.10 16.09
CA LYS A 182 31.06 35.48 16.32
C LYS A 182 30.44 36.12 17.56
N LYS A 183 31.05 35.90 18.73
CA LYS A 183 31.03 36.73 19.96
C LYS A 183 32.02 36.09 20.94
N GLY A 184 33.12 36.67 21.39
CA GLY A 184 33.84 37.89 21.09
C GLY A 184 35.18 37.77 21.83
N ASN A 185 36.29 38.17 21.21
CA ASN A 185 37.58 38.29 21.90
C ASN A 185 37.88 39.77 22.09
N ASN A 186 37.99 40.19 23.35
CA ASN A 186 38.55 41.47 23.73
C ASN A 186 39.93 41.22 24.35
N SER A 187 40.91 41.98 23.85
CA SER A 187 42.34 41.91 24.13
C SER A 187 42.72 41.88 25.61
N LYS A 188 43.86 41.23 25.91
CA LYS A 188 44.96 41.85 26.68
C LYS A 188 46.30 41.19 26.34
N THR A 189 47.23 42.06 25.99
CA THR A 189 48.67 41.93 25.76
C THR A 189 49.45 41.58 27.04
N VAL A 190 50.49 40.75 26.95
CA VAL A 190 51.79 40.93 27.64
C VAL A 190 52.90 40.28 26.77
N GLU A 191 53.96 41.05 26.55
CA GLU A 191 55.21 40.72 25.84
C GLU A 191 56.14 39.83 26.68
N SER A 192 57.00 39.03 26.04
CA SER A 192 58.46 39.31 25.98
C SER A 192 59.31 38.10 25.52
N ASN A 193 60.14 38.40 24.51
CA ASN A 193 61.54 38.05 24.29
C ASN A 193 62.04 36.59 24.17
N GLY A 194 62.74 36.32 23.05
CA GLY A 194 64.10 35.77 23.14
C GLY A 194 64.55 34.70 22.13
N THR A 195 65.12 35.16 21.02
CA THR A 195 66.38 34.68 20.38
C THR A 195 66.52 33.27 19.75
N MET A 196 66.75 33.34 18.43
CA MET A 196 67.48 32.43 17.53
C MET A 196 68.72 31.68 18.10
N LYS A 197 68.97 30.43 17.66
CA LYS A 197 69.99 29.98 16.64
C LYS A 197 70.54 28.56 16.88
N ASN A 198 70.70 27.86 15.75
CA ASN A 198 71.77 26.90 15.37
C ASN A 198 72.01 25.58 16.12
N GLY A 199 72.06 24.49 15.34
CA GLY A 199 73.35 23.81 15.14
C GLY A 199 73.37 22.28 15.09
N ASN A 200 73.80 21.76 13.92
CA ASN A 200 74.60 20.55 13.67
C ASN A 200 73.92 19.16 13.74
N LYS A 201 73.71 18.46 12.61
CA LYS A 201 74.66 17.72 11.71
C LYS A 201 75.40 16.54 12.36
N ARG A 202 75.10 15.34 11.83
CA ARG A 202 75.96 14.19 11.39
C ARG A 202 75.26 12.87 11.75
N LYS A 203 75.23 11.80 10.93
CA LYS A 203 76.03 11.43 9.75
C LYS A 203 75.30 10.29 8.99
N ASP A 204 75.46 10.29 7.67
CA ASP A 204 75.04 9.28 6.70
C ASP A 204 75.62 7.88 6.94
N ILE A 205 74.87 6.83 6.58
CA ILE A 205 75.40 5.60 5.96
C ILE A 205 74.37 5.06 4.92
N SER A 206 74.76 5.21 3.64
CA SER A 206 74.45 4.45 2.40
C SER A 206 73.12 3.70 2.19
N SER A 207 72.48 4.03 1.05
CA SER A 207 71.43 3.28 0.32
C SER A 207 71.86 1.85 -0.10
N PRO A 208 70.92 0.94 -0.44
CA PRO A 208 70.30 0.98 -1.77
C PRO A 208 68.76 0.79 -1.77
N SER A 209 68.15 1.43 -2.76
CA SER A 209 66.75 1.50 -3.13
C SER A 209 66.10 0.16 -3.48
N ILE A 210 65.00 -0.23 -2.81
CA ILE A 210 63.94 -1.13 -3.33
C ILE A 210 62.57 -0.77 -2.68
N THR A 211 61.59 -0.55 -3.56
CA THR A 211 60.10 -0.58 -3.44
C THR A 211 59.33 0.43 -2.58
N ASN A 212 58.44 1.16 -3.28
CA ASN A 212 57.20 1.77 -2.81
C ASN A 212 56.49 0.94 -1.74
N HIS A 213 56.47 1.42 -0.50
CA HIS A 213 55.43 1.09 0.45
C HIS A 213 54.68 2.38 0.76
N ALA A 214 53.46 2.48 0.21
CA ALA A 214 52.48 3.44 0.67
C ALA A 214 52.22 3.18 2.16
N ASP A 215 52.16 4.25 2.94
CA ASP A 215 51.80 4.22 4.35
C ASP A 215 50.51 3.40 4.56
N PRO A 216 50.53 2.32 5.38
CA PRO A 216 49.35 1.51 5.66
C PRO A 216 48.25 2.27 6.44
N PHE A 217 48.57 3.43 7.03
CA PHE A 217 47.63 4.29 7.76
C PHE A 217 46.93 5.30 6.83
N ALA A 218 46.53 4.85 5.64
CA ALA A 218 45.85 5.67 4.65
C ALA A 218 44.80 6.59 5.30
N ASN A 219 45.03 7.90 5.19
CA ASN A 219 44.22 8.98 5.77
C ASN A 219 42.72 8.69 5.67
N PHE A 220 42.08 8.34 6.79
CA PHE A 220 40.64 8.20 6.88
C PHE A 220 40.00 9.58 6.76
N VAL A 221 39.61 9.95 5.55
CA VAL A 221 38.96 11.24 5.28
C VAL A 221 37.44 11.07 5.25
N CYS A 222 36.75 12.00 5.92
CA CYS A 222 35.31 12.09 5.88
C CYS A 222 34.84 12.35 4.44
N LYS A 223 33.94 11.52 3.93
CA LYS A 223 33.41 11.66 2.55
C LYS A 223 32.55 12.90 2.34
N SER A 224 32.06 13.49 3.41
CA SER A 224 31.15 14.65 3.36
C SER A 224 31.91 15.99 3.39
N CYS A 225 32.95 16.12 4.21
CA CYS A 225 33.74 17.36 4.32
C CYS A 225 35.15 17.27 3.70
N THR A 226 35.58 16.08 3.27
CA THR A 226 36.90 15.76 2.70
C THR A 226 38.09 15.95 3.64
N ARG A 227 37.84 16.16 4.94
CA ARG A 227 38.86 16.32 5.97
C ARG A 227 39.06 15.04 6.78
N GLY A 228 40.26 14.84 7.30
CA GLY A 228 40.62 13.79 8.26
C GLY A 228 41.07 14.39 9.60
N ASP A 229 40.49 15.53 9.98
CA ASP A 229 40.58 16.06 11.35
C ASP A 229 39.55 15.35 12.25
N ASP A 230 39.59 15.59 13.57
CA ASP A 230 38.59 15.09 14.53
C ASP A 230 38.31 13.56 14.47
N ASP A 231 39.36 12.76 14.37
CA ASP A 231 39.29 11.29 14.27
C ASP A 231 38.43 10.63 15.37
N SER A 232 38.31 11.25 16.55
CA SER A 232 37.46 10.77 17.64
C SER A 232 35.96 10.79 17.31
N TYR A 233 35.54 11.52 16.28
CA TYR A 233 34.15 11.59 15.81
C TYR A 233 33.99 10.98 14.42
N LEU A 234 35.01 10.31 13.89
CA LEU A 234 34.99 9.69 12.58
C LEU A 234 34.40 8.27 12.68
N LEU A 235 33.31 8.03 11.96
CA LEU A 235 32.66 6.73 11.86
C LEU A 235 33.07 6.04 10.57
N ILE A 236 33.40 4.75 10.66
CA ILE A 236 33.73 3.90 9.52
C ILE A 236 32.53 2.98 9.23
N CYS A 237 32.09 2.94 7.98
CA CYS A 237 31.00 2.08 7.57
C CYS A 237 31.42 0.60 7.53
N ASP A 238 30.67 -0.28 8.20
CA ASP A 238 30.94 -1.73 8.24
C ASP A 238 30.73 -2.48 6.90
N ILE A 239 30.33 -1.80 5.83
CA ILE A 239 30.01 -2.42 4.53
C ILE A 239 30.96 -1.95 3.42
N CYS A 240 31.34 -0.68 3.41
CA CYS A 240 32.12 -0.09 2.33
C CYS A 240 33.35 0.70 2.82
N ASP A 241 33.65 0.64 4.12
CA ASP A 241 34.77 1.30 4.79
C ASP A 241 34.84 2.83 4.62
N ASN A 242 33.81 3.45 4.05
CA ASN A 242 33.74 4.90 3.92
C ASN A 242 33.59 5.56 5.30
N CYS A 243 34.29 6.69 5.46
CA CYS A 243 34.36 7.42 6.70
C CYS A 243 33.47 8.67 6.69
N TYR A 244 32.84 8.98 7.82
CA TYR A 244 32.00 10.17 7.99
C TYR A 244 32.14 10.70 9.41
N HIS A 245 32.30 12.00 9.61
CA HIS A 245 32.14 12.58 10.94
C HIS A 245 30.70 12.44 11.40
N THR A 246 30.49 12.18 12.69
CA THR A 246 29.15 12.14 13.30
C THR A 246 28.32 13.38 12.95
N TYR A 247 28.95 14.56 12.94
CA TYR A 247 28.33 15.85 12.65
C TYR A 247 28.20 16.17 11.15
N CYS A 248 28.91 15.44 10.28
CA CYS A 248 28.77 15.58 8.83
C CYS A 248 27.66 14.70 8.25
N LEU A 249 27.02 13.89 9.10
CA LEU A 249 25.86 13.10 8.74
C LEU A 249 24.59 13.95 8.72
N ILE A 250 23.56 13.47 8.01
CA ILE A 250 22.24 14.11 7.96
C ILE A 250 21.19 13.08 8.42
N PRO A 251 20.54 13.32 9.57
CA PRO A 251 20.89 14.30 10.60
C PRO A 251 22.24 13.98 11.26
N ALA A 252 22.85 14.99 11.87
CA ALA A 252 24.07 14.81 12.65
C ALA A 252 23.82 13.86 13.82
N LEU A 253 24.75 12.93 14.06
CA LEU A 253 24.75 12.06 15.21
C LEU A 253 25.36 12.79 16.41
N ILE A 254 24.62 12.80 17.52
CA ILE A 254 25.05 13.45 18.77
C ILE A 254 26.05 12.58 19.53
N GLU A 255 25.94 11.26 19.39
CA GLU A 255 26.81 10.28 20.01
C GLU A 255 27.25 9.21 19.00
N ILE A 256 28.40 8.59 19.28
CA ILE A 256 28.91 7.47 18.48
C ILE A 256 27.97 6.26 18.70
N PRO A 257 27.38 5.70 17.63
CA PRO A 257 26.51 4.54 17.74
C PRO A 257 27.22 3.36 18.38
N ARG A 258 26.52 2.62 19.25
CA ARG A 258 27.02 1.36 19.81
C ARG A 258 26.66 0.21 18.87
N GLY A 259 27.65 -0.56 18.44
CA GLY A 259 27.46 -1.71 17.56
C GLY A 259 27.78 -1.40 16.10
N GLN A 260 27.20 -2.16 15.17
CA GLN A 260 27.44 -1.98 13.75
C GLN A 260 26.84 -0.65 13.24
N TRP A 261 27.63 0.10 12.48
CA TRP A 261 27.21 1.33 11.81
C TRP A 261 27.39 1.22 10.29
N ARG A 262 26.37 1.67 9.57
CA ARG A 262 26.34 1.63 8.11
C ARG A 262 26.15 3.05 7.58
N CYS A 263 26.94 3.44 6.59
CA CYS A 263 26.81 4.75 6.00
C CYS A 263 25.51 4.88 5.21
N PRO A 264 25.05 6.13 4.98
CA PRO A 264 23.77 6.34 4.33
C PRO A 264 23.66 5.72 2.93
N LYS A 265 24.75 5.71 2.16
CA LYS A 265 24.79 5.05 0.85
C LYS A 265 24.51 3.55 0.94
N CYS A 266 25.14 2.85 1.89
CA CYS A 266 24.94 1.41 2.06
C CYS A 266 23.55 1.08 2.58
N VAL A 267 23.00 1.89 3.48
CA VAL A 267 21.62 1.73 3.98
C VAL A 267 20.62 1.95 2.84
N ALA A 268 20.80 2.99 1.99
CA ALA A 268 19.99 3.21 0.80
C ALA A 268 20.06 2.01 -0.16
N GLN A 269 21.25 1.46 -0.40
CA GLN A 269 21.41 0.35 -1.34
C GLN A 269 20.75 -0.93 -0.84
N LEU A 270 20.95 -1.28 0.44
CA LEU A 270 20.24 -2.39 1.07
C LEU A 270 18.72 -2.21 1.00
N TYR A 271 18.25 -0.99 1.21
CA TYR A 271 16.84 -0.61 1.16
C TYR A 271 16.22 -0.81 -0.24
N HIS A 272 16.90 -0.42 -1.32
CA HIS A 272 16.42 -0.59 -2.70
C HIS A 272 16.43 -2.05 -3.16
N THR A 273 17.36 -2.87 -2.66
CA THR A 273 17.43 -4.31 -3.00
C THR A 273 16.50 -5.19 -2.15
N ALA A 274 16.01 -4.67 -1.03
CA ALA A 274 15.22 -5.43 -0.06
C ALA A 274 13.70 -5.36 -0.28
N THR A 275 13.21 -4.88 -1.42
CA THR A 275 11.80 -5.09 -1.77
C THR A 275 11.59 -6.58 -1.99
N PRO A 276 10.78 -7.26 -1.16
CA PRO A 276 10.20 -8.51 -1.60
C PRO A 276 9.46 -8.20 -2.89
N THR A 277 9.57 -9.10 -3.88
CA THR A 277 8.59 -9.16 -4.95
C THR A 277 7.21 -9.26 -4.30
N ASP A 278 6.51 -8.14 -4.15
CA ASP A 278 5.11 -8.13 -3.75
C ASP A 278 4.41 -8.98 -4.81
N ALA A 279 4.09 -10.23 -4.47
CA ALA A 279 3.29 -11.07 -5.34
C ALA A 279 1.98 -10.31 -5.57
N TYR A 280 1.73 -9.93 -6.82
CA TYR A 280 0.50 -9.25 -7.19
C TYR A 280 -0.67 -10.20 -6.90
N GLY A 281 -1.47 -9.90 -5.88
CA GLY A 281 -2.61 -10.72 -5.48
C GLY A 281 -2.83 -10.75 -3.97
N PHE A 282 -3.99 -11.25 -3.57
CA PHE A 282 -4.30 -11.57 -2.18
C PHE A 282 -3.61 -12.87 -1.77
N GLU A 283 -3.09 -12.93 -0.54
CA GLU A 283 -2.56 -14.16 0.04
C GLU A 283 -3.64 -15.26 -0.02
N GLN A 284 -3.31 -16.47 -0.48
CA GLN A 284 -4.25 -17.59 -0.37
C GLN A 284 -4.37 -18.01 1.09
N SER A 285 -5.60 -18.34 1.52
CA SER A 285 -5.81 -18.97 2.82
C SER A 285 -5.14 -20.34 2.81
N ALA A 286 -4.56 -20.73 3.95
CA ALA A 286 -4.00 -22.07 4.11
C ALA A 286 -5.10 -23.16 4.16
N LYS A 287 -6.37 -22.76 4.32
CA LYS A 287 -7.50 -23.66 4.50
C LYS A 287 -8.32 -23.77 3.21
N VAL A 288 -8.65 -25.00 2.86
CA VAL A 288 -9.65 -25.33 1.83
C VAL A 288 -11.01 -25.44 2.52
N TYR A 289 -12.05 -24.86 1.92
CA TYR A 289 -13.42 -24.92 2.43
C TYR A 289 -14.35 -25.59 1.42
N THR A 290 -15.40 -26.23 1.93
CA THR A 290 -16.63 -26.43 1.15
C THR A 290 -17.49 -25.16 1.14
N LEU A 291 -18.50 -25.05 0.25
CA LEU A 291 -19.44 -23.92 0.31
C LEU A 291 -20.21 -23.89 1.63
N GLY A 292 -20.61 -25.05 2.15
CA GLY A 292 -21.29 -25.17 3.43
C GLY A 292 -20.43 -24.67 4.59
N GLU A 293 -19.19 -25.16 4.70
CA GLU A 293 -18.23 -24.74 5.74
C GLU A 293 -17.92 -23.25 5.67
N PHE A 294 -17.76 -22.71 4.45
CA PHE A 294 -17.50 -21.29 4.24
C PHE A 294 -18.71 -20.43 4.63
N GLY A 295 -19.93 -20.89 4.33
CA GLY A 295 -21.17 -20.24 4.73
C GLY A 295 -21.32 -20.14 6.25
N GLU A 296 -21.05 -21.23 6.98
CA GLU A 296 -21.08 -21.24 8.45
C GLU A 296 -20.06 -20.27 9.05
N MET A 297 -18.83 -20.28 8.53
CA MET A 297 -17.78 -19.35 8.94
C MET A 297 -18.17 -17.89 8.66
N ALA A 298 -18.72 -17.60 7.48
CA ALA A 298 -19.14 -16.26 7.09
C ALA A 298 -20.28 -15.72 7.98
N ASP A 299 -21.25 -16.58 8.29
CA ASP A 299 -22.38 -16.28 9.16
C ASP A 299 -21.93 -16.06 10.61
N GLU A 300 -21.00 -16.88 11.11
CA GLU A 300 -20.40 -16.71 12.43
C GLU A 300 -19.60 -15.40 12.53
N PHE A 301 -18.77 -15.10 11.53
CA PHE A 301 -18.03 -13.85 11.43
C PHE A 301 -18.98 -12.66 11.52
N LYS A 302 -20.05 -12.63 10.70
CA LYS A 302 -21.00 -11.52 10.66
C LYS A 302 -21.73 -11.35 11.99
N ARG A 303 -22.18 -12.44 12.64
CA ARG A 303 -22.79 -12.37 13.98
C ARG A 303 -21.84 -11.82 15.03
N ASN A 304 -20.62 -12.33 15.07
CA ASN A 304 -19.63 -11.96 16.09
C ASN A 304 -19.15 -10.53 15.92
N TYR A 305 -18.98 -10.07 14.68
CA TYR A 305 -18.55 -8.72 14.36
C TYR A 305 -19.58 -7.67 14.83
N PHE A 306 -20.83 -7.82 14.39
CA PHE A 306 -21.89 -6.86 14.72
C PHE A 306 -22.52 -7.09 16.09
N LYS A 307 -22.25 -8.25 16.73
CA LYS A 307 -22.87 -8.68 17.99
C LYS A 307 -24.40 -8.65 17.93
N LYS A 308 -24.95 -8.99 16.75
CA LYS A 308 -26.38 -8.98 16.44
C LYS A 308 -26.78 -10.30 15.76
N PRO A 309 -28.04 -10.74 15.90
CA PRO A 309 -28.60 -11.77 15.03
C PRO A 309 -28.47 -11.36 13.56
N LEU A 310 -28.24 -12.33 12.66
CA LEU A 310 -28.05 -12.04 11.23
C LEU A 310 -29.24 -11.31 10.57
N SER A 311 -30.45 -11.51 11.10
CA SER A 311 -31.67 -10.84 10.63
C SER A 311 -31.69 -9.34 10.91
N ASP A 312 -30.93 -8.90 11.91
CA ASP A 312 -31.02 -7.55 12.47
C ASP A 312 -29.88 -6.65 11.94
N ILE A 313 -29.03 -7.20 11.06
CA ILE A 313 -27.91 -6.51 10.43
C ILE A 313 -28.36 -6.07 9.04
N SER A 314 -28.66 -4.79 8.88
CA SER A 314 -29.12 -4.20 7.62
C SER A 314 -27.98 -4.04 6.60
N CYS A 315 -28.34 -3.80 5.33
CA CYS A 315 -27.35 -3.45 4.31
C CYS A 315 -26.64 -2.13 4.65
N ASP A 316 -27.37 -1.15 5.19
CA ASP A 316 -26.84 0.16 5.57
C ASP A 316 -25.82 0.04 6.72
N ASP A 317 -26.10 -0.82 7.71
CA ASP A 317 -25.13 -1.12 8.80
C ASP A 317 -23.81 -1.64 8.23
N VAL A 318 -23.89 -2.56 7.25
CA VAL A 318 -22.71 -3.17 6.62
C VAL A 318 -21.97 -2.17 5.75
N GLU A 319 -22.69 -1.35 4.98
CA GLU A 319 -22.11 -0.34 4.09
C GLU A 319 -21.34 0.73 4.89
N GLN A 320 -21.98 1.34 5.89
CA GLN A 320 -21.34 2.36 6.72
C GLN A 320 -20.10 1.81 7.43
N GLU A 321 -20.21 0.59 7.96
CA GLU A 321 -19.12 -0.04 8.67
C GLU A 321 -17.95 -0.41 7.75
N PHE A 322 -18.23 -0.89 6.54
CA PHE A 322 -17.20 -1.16 5.54
C PHE A 322 -16.35 0.08 5.23
N TRP A 323 -17.00 1.22 5.00
CA TRP A 323 -16.31 2.49 4.74
C TRP A 323 -15.59 3.05 5.97
N ARG A 324 -16.12 2.81 7.17
CA ARG A 324 -15.45 3.13 8.44
C ARG A 324 -14.16 2.34 8.59
N ILE A 325 -14.17 1.03 8.35
CA ILE A 325 -12.98 0.16 8.42
C ILE A 325 -11.89 0.64 7.45
N LEU A 326 -12.26 0.91 6.20
CA LEU A 326 -11.31 1.40 5.19
C LEU A 326 -10.64 2.73 5.57
N SER A 327 -11.32 3.55 6.35
CA SER A 327 -10.81 4.86 6.77
C SER A 327 -9.92 4.81 8.02
N LEU A 328 -9.82 3.66 8.68
CA LEU A 328 -9.10 3.49 9.94
C LEU A 328 -7.77 2.75 9.72
N PRO A 329 -6.61 3.41 9.92
CA PRO A 329 -5.30 2.81 9.70
C PRO A 329 -5.05 1.56 10.55
N ASP A 330 -5.58 1.56 11.78
CA ASP A 330 -5.33 0.50 12.77
C ASP A 330 -6.40 -0.61 12.75
N ALA A 331 -7.42 -0.51 11.89
CA ALA A 331 -8.48 -1.51 11.83
C ALA A 331 -7.97 -2.81 11.18
N SER A 332 -7.63 -3.83 11.97
CA SER A 332 -7.11 -5.11 11.48
C SER A 332 -8.21 -6.10 11.07
N VAL A 333 -9.15 -5.68 10.22
CA VAL A 333 -10.23 -6.55 9.74
C VAL A 333 -9.74 -7.40 8.57
N LYS A 334 -9.72 -8.72 8.77
CA LYS A 334 -9.41 -9.72 7.74
C LYS A 334 -10.66 -10.48 7.36
N VAL A 335 -10.86 -10.68 6.07
CA VAL A 335 -11.94 -11.51 5.52
C VAL A 335 -11.39 -12.44 4.44
N GLU A 336 -12.18 -13.43 4.08
CA GLU A 336 -11.84 -14.43 3.06
C GLU A 336 -12.79 -14.30 1.86
N TYR A 337 -12.30 -14.56 0.64
CA TYR A 337 -13.06 -14.39 -0.59
C TYR A 337 -12.67 -15.44 -1.63
N GLY A 338 -13.63 -16.22 -2.11
CA GLY A 338 -13.45 -17.11 -3.26
C GLY A 338 -13.60 -16.33 -4.56
N ALA A 339 -12.51 -16.14 -5.30
CA ALA A 339 -12.48 -15.37 -6.54
C ALA A 339 -11.92 -16.19 -7.71
N ASP A 340 -12.42 -15.89 -8.90
CA ASP A 340 -11.96 -16.45 -10.18
C ASP A 340 -12.03 -17.98 -10.21
N LEU A 341 -13.06 -18.55 -9.58
CA LEU A 341 -13.27 -20.00 -9.53
C LEU A 341 -13.80 -20.46 -10.88
N GLN A 342 -13.00 -21.22 -11.63
CA GLN A 342 -13.36 -21.65 -12.97
C GLN A 342 -14.48 -22.70 -12.93
N THR A 343 -15.63 -22.34 -13.47
CA THR A 343 -16.81 -23.24 -13.50
C THR A 343 -16.62 -24.46 -14.40
N GLY A 344 -15.68 -24.43 -15.33
CA GLY A 344 -15.38 -25.56 -16.22
C GLY A 344 -14.85 -26.80 -15.48
N GLU A 345 -14.10 -26.59 -14.38
CA GLU A 345 -13.54 -27.65 -13.53
C GLU A 345 -14.45 -27.94 -12.32
N LEU A 346 -14.95 -26.88 -11.67
CA LEU A 346 -15.68 -26.98 -10.39
C LEU A 346 -17.20 -27.13 -10.55
N GLY A 347 -17.71 -26.97 -11.77
CA GLY A 347 -19.14 -26.92 -12.06
C GLY A 347 -19.69 -25.49 -12.06
N SER A 348 -20.75 -25.29 -12.83
CA SER A 348 -21.48 -24.02 -12.92
C SER A 348 -22.68 -24.02 -11.96
N GLY A 349 -23.01 -22.85 -11.41
CA GLY A 349 -24.23 -22.67 -10.61
C GLY A 349 -25.52 -22.87 -11.43
N PHE A 350 -25.47 -22.65 -12.74
CA PHE A 350 -26.53 -22.99 -13.69
C PHE A 350 -26.44 -24.44 -14.15
N PRO A 351 -27.56 -25.06 -14.54
CA PRO A 351 -27.54 -26.38 -15.17
C PRO A 351 -26.76 -26.33 -16.49
N THR A 352 -25.99 -27.39 -16.73
CA THR A 352 -25.21 -27.61 -17.95
C THR A 352 -25.45 -29.03 -18.46
N ALA A 353 -24.95 -29.38 -19.65
CA ALA A 353 -25.03 -30.75 -20.17
C ALA A 353 -24.36 -31.80 -19.26
N ARG A 354 -23.49 -31.37 -18.33
CA ARG A 354 -22.83 -32.25 -17.34
C ARG A 354 -23.63 -32.41 -16.05
N THR A 355 -24.66 -31.60 -15.83
CA THR A 355 -25.48 -31.66 -14.62
C THR A 355 -26.27 -32.97 -14.60
N LYS A 356 -26.05 -33.77 -13.55
CA LYS A 356 -26.77 -35.03 -13.32
C LYS A 356 -28.12 -34.75 -12.65
N ASP A 357 -29.07 -35.65 -12.84
CA ASP A 357 -30.36 -35.67 -12.12
C ASP A 357 -31.20 -34.39 -12.20
N LEU A 358 -31.17 -33.70 -13.36
CA LEU A 358 -31.95 -32.49 -13.59
C LEU A 358 -33.43 -32.84 -13.85
N ASN A 359 -34.34 -32.20 -13.10
CA ASN A 359 -35.78 -32.35 -13.29
C ASN A 359 -36.22 -31.92 -14.69
N GLU A 360 -37.28 -32.53 -15.24
CA GLU A 360 -37.83 -32.17 -16.56
C GLU A 360 -38.17 -30.67 -16.66
N ASN A 361 -38.76 -30.11 -15.60
CA ASN A 361 -39.12 -28.69 -15.54
C ASN A 361 -37.92 -27.75 -15.58
N ASP A 362 -36.74 -28.22 -15.18
CA ASP A 362 -35.51 -27.42 -15.10
C ASP A 362 -34.67 -27.53 -16.37
N LYS A 363 -34.95 -28.50 -17.25
CA LYS A 363 -34.27 -28.63 -18.55
C LYS A 363 -34.41 -27.39 -19.43
N LYS A 364 -35.46 -26.59 -19.23
CA LYS A 364 -35.63 -25.30 -19.94
C LYS A 364 -34.48 -24.32 -19.68
N TYR A 365 -33.81 -24.40 -18.52
CA TYR A 365 -32.69 -23.53 -18.17
C TYR A 365 -31.35 -23.95 -18.81
N LEU A 366 -31.23 -25.20 -19.28
CA LEU A 366 -30.03 -25.67 -19.98
C LEU A 366 -29.77 -24.85 -21.25
N ASN A 367 -30.82 -24.60 -22.03
CA ASN A 367 -30.76 -23.91 -23.31
C ASN A 367 -31.21 -22.44 -23.20
N SER A 368 -31.46 -21.95 -21.99
CA SER A 368 -31.85 -20.54 -21.81
C SER A 368 -30.68 -19.64 -22.25
N PRO A 369 -30.93 -18.59 -23.05
CA PRO A 369 -29.88 -17.66 -23.46
C PRO A 369 -29.37 -16.80 -22.29
N TRP A 370 -30.11 -16.73 -21.17
CA TRP A 370 -29.70 -16.09 -19.91
C TRP A 370 -28.83 -16.98 -19.02
N ASN A 371 -28.67 -18.26 -19.36
CA ASN A 371 -27.67 -19.11 -18.71
C ASN A 371 -26.29 -18.62 -19.15
N LEU A 372 -25.44 -18.20 -18.21
CA LEU A 372 -24.17 -17.55 -18.51
C LEU A 372 -23.19 -18.44 -19.30
N ASN A 373 -23.37 -19.78 -19.24
CA ASN A 373 -22.60 -20.72 -20.07
C ASN A 373 -22.95 -20.63 -21.57
N ASN A 374 -24.14 -20.12 -21.91
CA ASN A 374 -24.61 -19.96 -23.29
C ASN A 374 -24.40 -18.53 -23.82
N PHE A 375 -24.23 -17.55 -22.93
CA PHE A 375 -24.28 -16.14 -23.23
C PHE A 375 -23.21 -15.71 -24.25
N ALA A 376 -21.97 -16.18 -24.06
CA ALA A 376 -20.86 -15.88 -24.97
C ALA A 376 -21.06 -16.49 -26.37
N CYS A 377 -21.83 -17.57 -26.48
CA CYS A 377 -22.17 -18.27 -27.72
C CYS A 377 -23.45 -17.75 -28.38
N HIS A 378 -24.09 -16.71 -27.82
CA HIS A 378 -25.29 -16.11 -28.39
C HIS A 378 -25.05 -15.62 -29.83
N TYR A 379 -26.06 -15.64 -30.69
CA TYR A 379 -25.89 -15.33 -32.12
C TYR A 379 -25.49 -13.88 -32.40
N LYS A 380 -25.78 -12.96 -31.47
CA LYS A 380 -25.33 -11.56 -31.48
C LYS A 380 -24.00 -11.31 -30.75
N SER A 381 -23.40 -12.35 -30.16
CA SER A 381 -22.11 -12.25 -29.48
C SER A 381 -20.95 -12.40 -30.47
N VAL A 382 -19.97 -11.51 -30.40
CA VAL A 382 -18.73 -11.61 -31.17
C VAL A 382 -17.89 -12.81 -30.73
N LEU A 383 -17.96 -13.18 -29.44
CA LEU A 383 -17.20 -14.29 -28.87
C LEU A 383 -17.61 -15.66 -29.43
N ARG A 384 -18.80 -15.76 -30.07
CA ARG A 384 -19.29 -16.99 -30.70
C ARG A 384 -18.35 -17.48 -31.81
N TYR A 385 -17.68 -16.58 -32.51
CA TYR A 385 -16.77 -16.92 -33.62
C TYR A 385 -15.34 -17.26 -33.17
N ILE A 386 -15.06 -17.14 -31.87
CA ILE A 386 -13.77 -17.49 -31.30
C ILE A 386 -13.80 -18.96 -30.88
N ASN A 387 -13.00 -19.79 -31.55
CA ASN A 387 -12.95 -21.23 -31.30
C ASN A 387 -12.16 -21.61 -30.03
N ALA A 388 -11.46 -20.67 -29.40
CA ALA A 388 -10.79 -20.89 -28.13
C ALA A 388 -11.75 -20.66 -26.96
N ASP A 389 -11.63 -21.46 -25.89
CA ASP A 389 -12.31 -21.21 -24.63
C ASP A 389 -11.50 -20.24 -23.77
N ILE A 390 -11.92 -18.98 -23.81
CA ILE A 390 -11.29 -17.91 -23.04
C ILE A 390 -11.91 -17.90 -21.64
N SER A 391 -11.11 -18.29 -20.63
CA SER A 391 -11.50 -18.26 -19.23
C SER A 391 -11.93 -16.85 -18.81
N GLY A 392 -13.07 -16.73 -18.12
CA GLY A 392 -13.62 -15.44 -17.68
C GLY A 392 -14.45 -14.70 -18.72
N MET A 393 -14.34 -15.06 -20.01
CA MET A 393 -15.13 -14.43 -21.09
C MET A 393 -16.14 -15.40 -21.73
N LYS A 394 -15.70 -16.61 -22.11
CA LYS A 394 -16.57 -17.67 -22.65
C LYS A 394 -16.97 -18.69 -21.61
N VAL A 395 -16.08 -18.94 -20.65
CA VAL A 395 -16.34 -19.83 -19.51
C VAL A 395 -16.57 -18.96 -18.29
N PRO A 396 -17.76 -19.01 -17.66
CA PRO A 396 -18.06 -18.18 -16.50
C PRO A 396 -17.12 -18.45 -15.32
N TRP A 397 -16.88 -17.42 -14.52
CA TRP A 397 -16.27 -17.56 -13.19
C TRP A 397 -17.34 -17.57 -12.10
N ALA A 398 -17.03 -18.27 -11.01
CA ALA A 398 -17.82 -18.23 -9.79
C ALA A 398 -17.08 -17.42 -8.73
N TYR A 399 -17.88 -16.68 -7.95
CA TYR A 399 -17.41 -15.88 -6.83
C TYR A 399 -18.18 -16.27 -5.56
N VAL A 400 -17.44 -16.54 -4.49
CA VAL A 400 -17.99 -16.91 -3.18
C VAL A 400 -17.60 -15.83 -2.18
N GLY A 401 -18.55 -14.98 -1.82
CA GLY A 401 -18.34 -13.83 -0.96
C GLY A 401 -18.82 -14.04 0.48
N MET A 402 -18.23 -13.27 1.40
CA MET A 402 -18.70 -13.10 2.78
C MET A 402 -18.88 -11.61 3.12
N CYS A 403 -19.36 -11.32 4.33
CA CYS A 403 -19.48 -9.94 4.82
C CYS A 403 -18.14 -9.19 4.69
N PHE A 404 -18.18 -7.98 4.13
CA PHE A 404 -17.03 -7.13 3.80
C PHE A 404 -16.08 -7.62 2.71
N SER A 405 -16.23 -8.83 2.17
CA SER A 405 -15.47 -9.21 0.96
C SER A 405 -15.83 -8.27 -0.19
N CYS A 406 -14.83 -7.85 -0.98
CA CYS A 406 -15.03 -6.84 -1.99
C CYS A 406 -14.09 -7.00 -3.19
N PHE A 407 -14.45 -6.36 -4.30
CA PHE A 407 -13.59 -6.16 -5.46
C PHE A 407 -13.17 -4.69 -5.55
N CYS A 408 -11.95 -4.44 -6.00
CA CYS A 408 -11.48 -3.08 -6.25
C CYS A 408 -12.09 -2.55 -7.56
N TRP A 409 -12.11 -1.21 -7.71
CA TRP A 409 -12.48 -0.56 -8.96
C TRP A 409 -11.63 -1.09 -10.13
N HIS A 410 -12.30 -1.60 -11.15
CA HIS A 410 -11.70 -2.06 -12.39
C HIS A 410 -12.70 -1.91 -13.55
N VAL A 411 -12.19 -2.09 -14.76
CA VAL A 411 -12.98 -2.29 -15.97
C VAL A 411 -12.61 -3.66 -16.53
N GLU A 412 -13.54 -4.28 -17.25
CA GLU A 412 -13.25 -5.54 -17.93
C GLU A 412 -12.17 -5.35 -19.00
N ASP A 413 -11.43 -6.42 -19.29
CA ASP A 413 -10.45 -6.43 -20.37
C ASP A 413 -11.09 -6.02 -21.69
N HIS A 414 -10.37 -5.21 -22.47
CA HIS A 414 -10.88 -4.62 -23.72
C HIS A 414 -12.17 -3.79 -23.58
N TRP A 415 -12.49 -3.33 -22.36
CA TRP A 415 -13.71 -2.58 -22.06
C TRP A 415 -14.99 -3.32 -22.49
N SER A 416 -14.97 -4.66 -22.39
CA SER A 416 -16.12 -5.49 -22.70
C SER A 416 -17.25 -5.33 -21.66
N TYR A 417 -18.42 -5.86 -22.00
CA TYR A 417 -19.51 -5.99 -21.03
C TYR A 417 -19.19 -7.06 -19.99
N SER A 418 -19.70 -6.85 -18.78
CA SER A 418 -19.75 -7.84 -17.70
C SER A 418 -21.22 -8.15 -17.40
N ILE A 419 -21.55 -9.42 -17.16
CA ILE A 419 -22.86 -9.84 -16.67
C ILE A 419 -22.68 -10.78 -15.49
N ASN A 420 -23.33 -10.45 -14.37
CA ASN A 420 -23.20 -11.17 -13.12
C ASN A 420 -24.58 -11.68 -12.68
N TYR A 421 -24.66 -12.94 -12.29
CA TYR A 421 -25.87 -13.55 -11.74
C TYR A 421 -25.62 -14.01 -10.30
N LEU A 422 -26.41 -13.46 -9.37
CA LEU A 422 -26.38 -13.87 -7.97
C LEU A 422 -27.29 -15.09 -7.79
N HIS A 423 -26.71 -16.29 -7.87
CA HIS A 423 -27.44 -17.57 -7.77
C HIS A 423 -28.27 -17.69 -6.50
N TRP A 424 -27.63 -17.42 -5.38
CA TRP A 424 -28.27 -17.37 -4.09
C TRP A 424 -27.46 -16.43 -3.21
N TYR A 425 -28.16 -15.87 -2.26
CA TYR A 425 -27.61 -15.18 -1.13
C TYR A 425 -28.57 -15.46 0.02
N VAL A 426 -28.09 -15.34 1.24
CA VAL A 426 -28.98 -15.39 2.39
C VAL A 426 -29.80 -14.10 2.43
N LYS A 427 -30.82 -14.01 1.58
CA LYS A 427 -31.96 -13.11 1.79
C LYS A 427 -32.93 -13.87 2.67
N LYS A 428 -33.05 -13.48 3.94
CA LYS A 428 -34.18 -14.00 4.72
C LYS A 428 -35.47 -13.52 4.05
N LYS A 429 -36.40 -14.46 3.87
CA LYS A 429 -37.82 -14.19 3.68
C LYS A 429 -38.22 -13.14 4.72
N SER A 430 -38.75 -12.03 4.22
CA SER A 430 -39.47 -11.01 5.01
C SER A 430 -40.55 -11.63 5.87
#